data_AF-A0A2I0P7M7-F1
#
_entry.id   AF-A0A2I0P7M7-F1
#
_cell.length_a   1.000
_cell.length_b   1.000
_cell.length_c   1.000
_cell.angle_alpha   90.00
_cell.angle_beta   90.00
_cell.angle_gamma   90.00
#
_symmetry.space_group_name_H-M   'P 1'
#
loop_
_entity.id
_entity.type
_entity.pdbx_description
1 polymer ?
#
loop_
_entity_poly.entity_id
_entity_poly.type
_entity_poly.pdbx_seq_one_letter_code
_entity_poly.pdbx_strand_id
1 'polypeptide(L)'
;MFEEGDIECIKKLLLPAKRVLKAGPQIRYETFERRIELWNQIRTNFDRYQDGECGTFLRDLDSHFRSQFDAALVALAVSVKANGESFDAVRIFSDEELGLYERVERYNVFELLTVNDIKKRLIRQDENLLSLLHDYYIEMDSWVDASLENTEIRLTLRGYLKKRWGGYKGKANAAVAEAVTELDWLGGLIATWKDEAQSREKSVRSEVEAEKEAQSRRLKEKEAILRDQEREVIRREEEAQGTMASARKIEEDARAARDNLVVQEQAIRVAEEALTSREQRIEAAMRALKGNGQGERSRYVSAGEAKQYELTFIGRMERKIGDSPVIGGRAFYVEGIEENRGTSAGYAGEARKKVLPENRSLTIRLVEKRLLGRKKQYVFDACYASRIERYADLGYDCDPLAQDDVTAMLADMRDQTRSSGIVTVLCLASPTGFERRVRDFIDSEQFHRNFISKYLSVLLLDMETGDLAFNPADETAQAFSDICELEIDSEKVAKVRRDVEKAMLDALKLRDHVVFDDIQKALGNGSLMKSAFYDCATEMGGEVQFVEGVGLVMMRG
;
A
#
# COMPACT_ATOMS: atom_id res chain seq x y z
N MET A 1 -71.96 35.48 -46.23
CA MET A 1 -71.37 36.83 -46.05
C MET A 1 -70.15 36.87 -46.93
N PHE A 2 -70.15 37.72 -47.96
CA PHE A 2 -69.01 37.86 -48.85
C PHE A 2 -67.90 38.61 -48.10
N GLU A 3 -66.66 38.13 -48.21
CA GLU A 3 -65.47 38.81 -47.71
C GLU A 3 -65.29 40.10 -48.54
N GLU A 4 -65.70 41.24 -48.00
CA GLU A 4 -65.63 42.53 -48.69
C GLU A 4 -64.23 43.15 -48.53
N GLY A 5 -63.25 42.61 -49.24
CA GLY A 5 -61.93 43.23 -49.39
C GLY A 5 -61.96 44.44 -50.36
N ASP A 6 -61.31 45.54 -49.99
CA ASP A 6 -61.20 46.76 -50.81
C ASP A 6 -60.05 46.64 -51.82
N ILE A 7 -60.41 46.38 -53.08
CA ILE A 7 -59.48 46.24 -54.20
C ILE A 7 -58.72 47.56 -54.50
N GLU A 8 -59.33 48.72 -54.30
CA GLU A 8 -58.66 50.01 -54.52
C GLU A 8 -57.66 50.32 -53.40
N CYS A 9 -57.97 49.94 -52.16
CA CYS A 9 -57.01 49.98 -51.05
C CYS A 9 -55.75 49.15 -51.36
N ILE A 10 -55.90 47.87 -51.72
CA ILE A 10 -54.74 47.01 -51.97
C ILE A 10 -53.94 47.43 -53.22
N LYS A 11 -54.61 47.98 -54.26
CA LYS A 11 -53.91 48.57 -55.40
C LYS A 11 -52.99 49.73 -55.00
N LYS A 12 -53.43 50.57 -54.05
CA LYS A 12 -52.61 51.68 -53.52
C LYS A 12 -51.43 51.15 -52.70
N LEU A 13 -51.67 50.20 -51.79
CA LEU A 13 -50.60 49.62 -50.96
C LEU A 13 -49.55 48.89 -51.81
N LEU A 14 -49.95 48.20 -52.89
CA LEU A 14 -49.06 47.49 -53.80
C LEU A 14 -48.31 48.38 -54.80
N LEU A 15 -48.63 49.67 -54.91
CA LEU A 15 -48.03 50.53 -55.94
C LEU A 15 -46.49 50.55 -55.91
N PRO A 16 -45.82 50.68 -54.74
CA PRO A 16 -44.36 50.63 -54.67
C PRO A 16 -43.81 49.24 -55.03
N ALA A 17 -44.47 48.17 -54.58
CA ALA A 17 -44.08 46.79 -54.90
C ALA A 17 -44.17 46.51 -56.41
N LYS A 18 -45.26 46.94 -57.04
CA LYS A 18 -45.45 46.82 -58.50
C LYS A 18 -44.40 47.58 -59.30
N ARG A 19 -43.96 48.75 -58.82
CA ARG A 19 -42.86 49.49 -59.45
C ARG A 19 -41.57 48.69 -59.43
N VAL A 20 -41.20 48.13 -58.27
CA VAL A 20 -40.00 47.31 -58.12
C VAL A 20 -40.08 46.06 -59.02
N LEU A 21 -41.20 45.34 -58.97
CA LEU A 21 -41.40 44.13 -59.79
C LEU A 21 -41.41 44.42 -61.29
N LYS A 22 -41.87 45.61 -61.71
CA LYS A 22 -41.81 46.04 -63.11
C LYS A 22 -40.40 46.41 -63.54
N ALA A 23 -39.59 46.97 -62.65
CA ALA A 23 -38.17 47.23 -62.91
C ALA A 23 -37.36 45.91 -62.96
N GLY A 24 -37.76 44.91 -62.19
CA GLY A 24 -37.09 43.61 -62.12
C GLY A 24 -35.61 43.78 -61.78
N PRO A 25 -34.68 43.05 -62.44
CA PRO A 25 -33.25 43.17 -62.21
C PRO A 25 -32.66 44.57 -62.42
N GLN A 26 -33.36 45.44 -63.17
CA GLN A 26 -32.90 46.81 -63.44
C GLN A 26 -33.00 47.73 -62.21
N ILE A 27 -33.70 47.32 -61.15
CA ILE A 27 -33.81 48.09 -59.90
C ILE A 27 -32.44 48.35 -59.25
N ARG A 28 -31.43 47.52 -59.57
CA ARG A 28 -30.03 47.69 -59.15
C ARG A 28 -29.38 48.98 -59.64
N TYR A 29 -29.92 49.61 -60.68
CA TYR A 29 -29.42 50.87 -61.23
C TYR A 29 -30.03 52.11 -60.58
N GLU A 30 -31.07 51.99 -59.74
CA GLU A 30 -31.50 53.11 -58.89
C GLU A 30 -30.42 53.43 -57.84
N THR A 31 -30.48 54.58 -57.18
CA THR A 31 -29.54 54.86 -56.08
C THR A 31 -29.84 53.97 -54.88
N PHE A 32 -28.83 53.71 -54.05
CA PHE A 32 -28.99 52.92 -52.84
C PHE A 32 -30.09 53.52 -51.94
N GLU A 33 -30.06 54.84 -51.70
CA GLU A 33 -31.02 55.55 -50.86
C GLU A 33 -32.45 55.34 -51.35
N ARG A 34 -32.66 55.39 -52.68
CA ARG A 34 -33.98 55.21 -53.27
C ARG A 34 -34.48 53.76 -53.12
N ARG A 35 -33.60 52.77 -53.24
CA ARG A 35 -33.95 51.37 -52.97
C ARG A 35 -34.31 51.13 -51.51
N ILE A 36 -33.62 51.76 -50.57
CA ILE A 36 -33.94 51.67 -49.13
C ILE A 36 -35.28 52.35 -48.81
N GLU A 37 -35.56 53.50 -49.43
CA GLU A 37 -36.86 54.16 -49.29
C GLU A 37 -38.01 53.27 -49.80
N LEU A 38 -37.83 52.66 -50.98
CA LEU A 38 -38.78 51.70 -51.53
C LEU A 38 -38.94 50.47 -50.63
N TRP A 39 -37.86 49.92 -50.08
CA TRP A 39 -37.89 48.81 -49.13
C TRP A 39 -38.78 49.13 -47.93
N ASN A 40 -38.49 50.26 -47.27
CA ASN A 40 -39.23 50.69 -46.08
C ASN A 40 -40.72 50.93 -46.41
N GLN A 41 -41.01 51.59 -47.53
CA GLN A 41 -42.38 51.84 -47.97
C GLN A 41 -43.15 50.53 -48.25
N ILE A 42 -42.52 49.57 -48.94
CA ILE A 42 -43.12 48.26 -49.24
C ILE A 42 -43.35 47.48 -47.95
N ARG A 43 -42.39 47.50 -47.01
CA ARG A 43 -42.50 46.81 -45.72
C ARG A 43 -43.66 47.36 -44.89
N THR A 44 -43.72 48.69 -44.72
CA THR A 44 -44.83 49.34 -44.01
C THR A 44 -46.18 49.06 -44.68
N ASN A 45 -46.26 49.11 -46.01
CA ASN A 45 -47.51 48.79 -46.71
C ASN A 45 -47.91 47.32 -46.57
N PHE A 46 -46.93 46.42 -46.48
CA PHE A 46 -47.19 45.00 -46.27
C PHE A 46 -47.74 44.74 -44.87
N ASP A 47 -47.15 45.36 -43.84
CA ASP A 47 -47.62 45.26 -42.46
C ASP A 47 -49.06 45.78 -42.35
N ARG A 48 -49.35 46.96 -42.92
CA ARG A 48 -50.71 47.53 -42.98
C ARG A 48 -51.73 46.61 -43.66
N TYR A 49 -51.31 45.92 -44.72
CA TYR A 49 -52.16 44.93 -45.38
C TYR A 49 -52.41 43.72 -44.48
N GLN A 50 -51.39 43.20 -43.79
CA GLN A 50 -51.50 42.08 -42.86
C GLN A 50 -52.37 42.40 -41.64
N ASP A 51 -52.34 43.66 -41.19
CA ASP A 51 -53.19 44.19 -40.11
C ASP A 51 -54.66 44.39 -40.54
N GLY A 52 -55.01 44.08 -41.79
CA GLY A 52 -56.37 44.06 -42.29
C GLY A 52 -56.91 45.42 -42.78
N GLU A 53 -56.03 46.39 -43.07
CA GLU A 53 -56.45 47.74 -43.54
C GLU A 53 -57.36 47.70 -44.78
N CYS A 54 -57.14 46.73 -45.67
CA CYS A 54 -57.93 46.56 -46.89
C CYS A 54 -59.04 45.50 -46.77
N GLY A 55 -59.39 45.06 -45.56
CA GLY A 55 -60.36 43.99 -45.33
C GLY A 55 -59.81 42.59 -45.61
N THR A 56 -60.70 41.61 -45.69
CA THR A 56 -60.36 40.20 -45.94
C THR A 56 -60.60 39.82 -47.40
N PHE A 57 -59.71 39.00 -47.96
CA PHE A 57 -59.82 38.48 -49.32
C PHE A 57 -59.82 36.96 -49.30
N LEU A 58 -60.43 36.37 -50.34
CA LEU A 58 -60.33 34.94 -50.60
C LEU A 58 -58.86 34.51 -50.62
N ARG A 59 -58.58 33.33 -50.06
CA ARG A 59 -57.22 32.80 -49.86
C ARG A 59 -56.29 32.94 -51.07
N ASP A 60 -56.80 32.71 -52.28
CA ASP A 60 -56.00 32.77 -53.50
C ASP A 60 -55.62 34.22 -53.88
N LEU A 61 -56.52 35.18 -53.64
CA LEU A 61 -56.25 36.61 -53.83
C LEU A 61 -55.32 37.14 -52.74
N ASP A 62 -55.55 36.77 -51.47
CA ASP A 62 -54.67 37.13 -50.37
C ASP A 62 -53.24 36.64 -50.62
N SER A 63 -53.07 35.35 -50.94
CA SER A 63 -51.78 34.78 -51.31
C SER A 63 -51.14 35.53 -52.48
N HIS A 64 -51.90 35.87 -53.51
CA HIS A 64 -51.41 36.64 -54.65
C HIS A 64 -50.93 38.05 -54.26
N PHE A 65 -51.63 38.76 -53.38
CA PHE A 65 -51.21 40.09 -52.92
C PHE A 65 -49.96 40.03 -52.04
N ARG A 66 -49.93 39.11 -51.06
CA ARG A 66 -48.76 38.88 -50.21
C ARG A 66 -47.52 38.53 -51.04
N SER A 67 -47.69 37.68 -52.05
CA SER A 67 -46.61 37.26 -52.96
C SER A 67 -45.93 38.43 -53.68
N GLN A 68 -46.67 39.51 -53.98
CA GLN A 68 -46.11 40.68 -54.65
C GLN A 68 -45.27 41.55 -53.71
N PHE A 69 -45.66 41.68 -52.44
CA PHE A 69 -44.84 42.38 -51.45
C PHE A 69 -43.53 41.62 -51.22
N ASP A 70 -43.61 40.32 -50.95
CA ASP A 70 -42.43 39.50 -50.69
C ASP A 70 -41.48 39.46 -51.89
N ALA A 71 -41.99 39.26 -53.11
CA ALA A 71 -41.17 39.25 -54.31
C ALA A 71 -40.50 40.62 -54.58
N ALA A 72 -41.17 41.73 -54.29
CA ALA A 72 -40.58 43.06 -54.43
C ALA A 72 -39.46 43.31 -53.42
N LEU A 73 -39.65 42.87 -52.17
CA LEU A 73 -38.61 42.92 -51.15
C LEU A 73 -37.41 42.04 -51.54
N VAL A 74 -37.64 40.83 -52.03
CA VAL A 74 -36.55 39.96 -52.54
C VAL A 74 -35.81 40.61 -53.71
N ALA A 75 -36.51 41.23 -54.66
CA ALA A 75 -35.87 41.94 -55.77
C ALA A 75 -34.93 43.06 -55.29
N LEU A 76 -35.34 43.82 -54.27
CA LEU A 76 -34.51 44.84 -53.64
C LEU A 76 -33.33 44.20 -52.89
N ALA A 77 -33.55 43.13 -52.13
CA ALA A 77 -32.48 42.40 -51.44
C ALA A 77 -31.41 41.87 -52.40
N VAL A 78 -31.82 41.25 -53.51
CA VAL A 78 -30.93 40.78 -54.57
C VAL A 78 -30.14 41.95 -55.17
N SER A 79 -30.78 43.11 -55.37
CA SER A 79 -30.08 44.28 -55.93
C SER A 79 -29.01 44.86 -54.99
N VAL A 80 -29.27 44.90 -53.67
CA VAL A 80 -28.30 45.30 -52.64
C VAL A 80 -27.12 44.33 -52.66
N LYS A 81 -27.40 43.02 -52.68
CA LYS A 81 -26.37 41.97 -52.73
C LYS A 81 -25.53 42.07 -54.00
N ALA A 82 -26.17 42.28 -55.16
CA ALA A 82 -25.49 42.39 -56.46
C ALA A 82 -24.55 43.60 -56.56
N ASN A 83 -24.87 44.70 -55.87
CA ASN A 83 -24.04 45.91 -55.85
C ASN A 83 -22.95 45.88 -54.76
N GLY A 84 -22.88 44.83 -53.93
CA GLY A 84 -21.94 44.76 -52.80
C GLY A 84 -22.25 45.75 -51.68
N GLU A 85 -23.51 46.19 -51.58
CA GLU A 85 -23.96 47.17 -50.59
C GLU A 85 -24.34 46.49 -49.27
N SER A 86 -24.18 47.20 -48.16
CA SER A 86 -24.54 46.69 -46.83
C SER A 86 -25.88 47.26 -46.36
N PHE A 87 -26.87 46.40 -46.18
CA PHE A 87 -28.16 46.77 -45.58
C PHE A 87 -28.72 45.58 -44.79
N ASP A 88 -28.62 45.61 -43.46
CA ASP A 88 -28.92 44.44 -42.61
C ASP A 88 -30.35 43.92 -42.74
N ALA A 89 -31.32 44.78 -43.08
CA ALA A 89 -32.71 44.37 -43.19
C ALA A 89 -32.94 43.33 -44.32
N VAL A 90 -32.04 43.23 -45.31
CA VAL A 90 -32.16 42.20 -46.37
C VAL A 90 -31.92 40.79 -45.87
N ARG A 91 -31.29 40.62 -44.69
CA ARG A 91 -31.02 39.32 -44.06
C ARG A 91 -32.28 38.59 -43.61
N ILE A 92 -33.46 39.21 -43.72
CA ILE A 92 -34.74 38.52 -43.56
C ILE A 92 -34.98 37.45 -44.64
N PHE A 93 -34.22 37.48 -45.74
CA PHE A 93 -34.26 36.48 -46.80
C PHE A 93 -33.05 35.56 -46.72
N SER A 94 -33.28 34.26 -46.89
CA SER A 94 -32.20 33.28 -46.98
C SER A 94 -31.47 33.40 -48.32
N ASP A 95 -30.22 32.90 -48.37
CA ASP A 95 -29.48 32.84 -49.64
C ASP A 95 -30.18 31.99 -50.70
N GLU A 96 -30.97 30.99 -50.29
CA GLU A 96 -31.80 30.17 -51.17
C GLU A 96 -32.95 30.98 -51.79
N GLU A 97 -33.62 31.83 -51.00
CA GLU A 97 -34.69 32.73 -51.48
C GLU A 97 -34.14 33.74 -52.50
N LEU A 98 -32.99 34.35 -52.19
CA LEU A 98 -32.32 35.30 -53.09
C LEU A 98 -31.85 34.61 -54.38
N GLY A 99 -31.24 33.43 -54.26
CA GLY A 99 -30.73 32.66 -55.39
C GLY A 99 -31.85 32.18 -56.33
N LEU A 100 -32.98 31.72 -55.78
CA LEU A 100 -34.15 31.31 -56.57
C LEU A 100 -34.70 32.47 -57.40
N TYR A 101 -34.87 33.64 -56.78
CA TYR A 101 -35.31 34.83 -57.51
C TYR A 101 -34.33 35.22 -58.60
N GLU A 102 -33.03 35.33 -58.27
CA GLU A 102 -32.00 35.75 -59.23
C GLU A 102 -31.95 34.84 -60.45
N ARG A 103 -31.95 33.51 -60.26
CA ARG A 103 -31.90 32.55 -61.37
C ARG A 103 -33.15 32.62 -62.24
N VAL A 104 -34.34 32.71 -61.66
CA VAL A 104 -35.60 32.87 -62.43
C VAL A 104 -35.57 34.16 -63.25
N GLU A 105 -35.10 35.27 -62.68
CA GLU A 105 -35.02 36.56 -63.39
C GLU A 105 -34.02 36.60 -64.54
N ARG A 106 -33.06 35.67 -64.65
CA ARG A 106 -32.18 35.56 -65.84
C ARG A 106 -32.98 35.32 -67.13
N TYR A 107 -34.20 34.79 -66.99
CA TYR A 107 -35.13 34.50 -68.07
C TYR A 107 -36.13 35.64 -68.34
N ASN A 108 -35.95 36.82 -67.71
CA ASN A 108 -36.86 37.96 -67.88
C ASN A 108 -36.97 38.47 -69.33
N VAL A 109 -36.04 38.13 -70.23
CA VAL A 109 -36.14 38.42 -71.66
C VAL A 109 -37.45 37.87 -72.26
N PHE A 110 -37.94 36.75 -71.73
CA PHE A 110 -39.21 36.15 -72.13
C PHE A 110 -40.44 36.97 -71.71
N GLU A 111 -40.31 37.99 -70.86
CA GLU A 111 -41.40 38.96 -70.61
C GLU A 111 -41.67 39.81 -71.85
N LEU A 112 -40.60 40.27 -72.49
CA LEU A 112 -40.64 41.18 -73.64
C LEU A 112 -40.91 40.45 -74.95
N LEU A 113 -40.42 39.22 -75.08
CA LEU A 113 -40.56 38.46 -76.32
C LEU A 113 -41.96 37.81 -76.43
N THR A 114 -42.52 37.90 -77.63
CA THR A 114 -43.64 37.04 -78.05
C THR A 114 -43.12 35.70 -78.54
N VAL A 115 -43.99 34.69 -78.65
CA VAL A 115 -43.65 33.37 -79.22
C VAL A 115 -43.00 33.51 -80.61
N ASN A 116 -43.54 34.42 -81.44
CA ASN A 116 -43.01 34.68 -82.78
C ASN A 116 -41.63 35.37 -82.76
N ASP A 117 -41.36 36.24 -81.78
CA ASP A 117 -40.04 36.87 -81.65
C ASP A 117 -38.97 35.85 -81.24
N ILE A 118 -39.30 34.93 -80.33
CA ILE A 118 -38.45 33.82 -79.94
C ILE A 118 -38.16 32.95 -81.17
N LYS A 119 -39.20 32.57 -81.93
CA LYS A 119 -39.06 31.80 -83.19
C LYS A 119 -38.14 32.49 -84.21
N LYS A 120 -38.32 33.79 -84.45
CA LYS A 120 -37.44 34.56 -85.35
C LYS A 120 -35.98 34.57 -84.88
N ARG A 121 -35.74 34.64 -83.57
CA ARG A 121 -34.39 34.56 -82.99
C ARG A 121 -33.80 33.16 -83.11
N LEU A 122 -34.61 32.11 -82.97
CA LEU A 122 -34.19 30.73 -83.23
C LEU A 122 -33.77 30.53 -84.68
N ILE A 123 -34.55 31.03 -85.66
CA ILE A 123 -34.19 30.98 -87.09
C ILE A 123 -32.83 31.65 -87.35
N ARG A 124 -32.53 32.74 -86.62
CA ARG A 124 -31.25 33.47 -86.71
C ARG A 124 -30.12 32.86 -85.88
N GLN A 125 -30.37 31.80 -85.14
CA GLN A 125 -29.42 31.17 -84.22
C GLN A 125 -28.83 32.17 -83.21
N ASP A 126 -29.69 32.99 -82.59
CA ASP A 126 -29.28 33.93 -81.54
C ASP A 126 -28.60 33.20 -80.37
N GLU A 127 -27.30 33.42 -80.20
CA GLU A 127 -26.47 32.70 -79.21
C GLU A 127 -26.97 32.87 -77.77
N ASN A 128 -27.44 34.08 -77.42
CA ASN A 128 -27.95 34.36 -76.09
C ASN A 128 -29.23 33.56 -75.79
N LEU A 129 -30.16 33.51 -76.75
CA LEU A 129 -31.36 32.70 -76.62
C LEU A 129 -31.03 31.19 -76.58
N LEU A 130 -30.10 30.73 -77.42
CA LEU A 130 -29.67 29.33 -77.42
C LEU A 130 -29.00 28.94 -76.10
N SER A 131 -28.20 29.82 -75.50
CA SER A 131 -27.62 29.61 -74.17
C SER A 131 -28.68 29.48 -73.08
N LEU A 132 -29.70 30.35 -73.10
CA LEU A 132 -30.81 30.25 -72.13
C LEU A 132 -31.62 28.96 -72.29
N LEU A 133 -31.81 28.51 -73.54
CA LEU A 133 -32.53 27.26 -73.84
C LEU A 133 -31.70 26.02 -73.50
N HIS A 134 -30.39 26.06 -73.72
CA HIS A 134 -29.45 25.04 -73.29
C HIS A 134 -29.55 24.85 -71.77
N ASP A 135 -29.39 25.93 -71.00
CA ASP A 135 -29.49 25.89 -69.54
C ASP A 135 -30.88 25.44 -69.07
N TYR A 136 -31.93 25.82 -69.80
CA TYR A 136 -33.31 25.39 -69.55
C TYR A 136 -33.48 23.87 -69.67
N TYR A 137 -33.01 23.28 -70.76
CA TYR A 137 -33.16 21.84 -71.02
C TYR A 137 -32.21 20.97 -70.18
N ILE A 138 -31.06 21.51 -69.75
CA ILE A 138 -30.07 20.75 -68.99
C ILE A 138 -30.36 20.73 -67.50
N GLU A 139 -30.68 21.88 -66.89
CA GLU A 139 -30.73 21.98 -65.42
C GLU A 139 -31.84 22.88 -64.89
N MET A 140 -32.14 24.01 -65.55
CA MET A 140 -32.89 25.08 -64.89
C MET A 140 -34.34 24.69 -64.57
N ASP A 141 -35.05 23.96 -65.44
CA ASP A 141 -36.46 23.59 -65.14
C ASP A 141 -36.55 22.64 -63.94
N SER A 142 -35.68 21.60 -63.90
CA SER A 142 -35.64 20.66 -62.78
C SER A 142 -35.15 21.31 -61.49
N TRP A 143 -34.17 22.22 -61.58
CA TRP A 143 -33.67 22.97 -60.42
C TRP A 143 -34.72 23.92 -59.85
N VAL A 144 -35.47 24.64 -60.69
CA VAL A 144 -36.56 25.50 -60.23
C VAL A 144 -37.67 24.67 -59.59
N ASP A 145 -38.10 23.58 -60.22
CA ASP A 145 -39.16 22.73 -59.68
C ASP A 145 -38.73 22.14 -58.31
N ALA A 146 -37.50 21.64 -58.17
CA ALA A 146 -36.96 21.16 -56.88
C ALA A 146 -36.85 22.28 -55.84
N SER A 147 -36.41 23.47 -56.23
CA SER A 147 -36.32 24.63 -55.32
C SER A 147 -37.70 25.10 -54.85
N LEU A 148 -38.73 24.98 -55.69
CA LEU A 148 -40.11 25.28 -55.31
C LEU A 148 -40.72 24.24 -54.35
N GLU A 149 -40.14 23.04 -54.25
CA GLU A 149 -40.55 22.04 -53.25
C GLU A 149 -39.94 22.30 -51.86
N ASN A 150 -38.83 23.05 -51.79
CA ASN A 150 -38.15 23.39 -50.54
C ASN A 150 -39.08 24.18 -49.59
N THR A 151 -39.32 23.63 -48.40
CA THR A 151 -40.20 24.21 -47.38
C THR A 151 -39.60 25.42 -46.66
N GLU A 152 -38.28 25.58 -46.68
CA GLU A 152 -37.58 26.73 -46.09
C GLU A 152 -37.81 28.03 -46.87
N ILE A 153 -38.13 27.94 -48.16
CA ILE A 153 -38.48 29.09 -48.99
C ILE A 153 -39.94 29.48 -48.71
N ARG A 154 -40.17 30.76 -48.40
CA ARG A 154 -41.51 31.30 -48.11
C ARG A 154 -42.52 30.91 -49.18
N LEU A 155 -43.68 30.42 -48.74
CA LEU A 155 -44.75 29.95 -49.64
C LEU A 155 -45.22 31.03 -50.62
N THR A 156 -45.30 32.28 -50.17
CA THR A 156 -45.66 33.45 -50.98
C THR A 156 -44.65 33.69 -52.11
N LEU A 157 -43.36 33.61 -51.80
CA LEU A 157 -42.28 33.74 -52.79
C LEU A 157 -42.28 32.56 -53.77
N ARG A 158 -42.44 31.33 -53.27
CA ARG A 158 -42.59 30.13 -54.13
C ARG A 158 -43.77 30.27 -55.08
N GLY A 159 -44.93 30.73 -54.59
CA GLY A 159 -46.11 30.96 -55.40
C GLY A 159 -45.88 32.00 -56.51
N TYR A 160 -45.22 33.12 -56.17
CA TYR A 160 -44.84 34.15 -57.16
C TYR A 160 -43.93 33.59 -58.24
N LEU A 161 -42.82 32.97 -57.83
CA LEU A 161 -41.78 32.47 -58.74
C LEU A 161 -42.27 31.30 -59.59
N LYS A 162 -43.12 30.42 -59.05
CA LYS A 162 -43.80 29.36 -59.83
C LYS A 162 -44.62 29.94 -60.98
N LYS A 163 -45.40 30.99 -60.72
CA LYS A 163 -46.22 31.65 -61.75
C LYS A 163 -45.33 32.35 -62.79
N ARG A 164 -44.28 33.03 -62.34
CA ARG A 164 -43.33 33.76 -63.20
C ARG A 164 -42.54 32.81 -64.10
N TRP A 165 -41.93 31.77 -63.53
CA TRP A 165 -41.25 30.69 -64.26
C TRP A 165 -42.19 29.97 -65.23
N GLY A 166 -43.42 29.66 -64.80
CA GLY A 166 -44.46 29.09 -65.65
C GLY A 166 -44.73 29.91 -66.92
N GLY A 167 -44.74 31.23 -66.80
CA GLY A 167 -44.87 32.15 -67.94
C GLY A 167 -43.68 32.09 -68.90
N TYR A 168 -42.45 32.06 -68.36
CA TYR A 168 -41.23 32.00 -69.16
C TYR A 168 -41.11 30.67 -69.91
N LYS A 169 -41.22 29.54 -69.18
CA LYS A 169 -41.14 28.21 -69.78
C LYS A 169 -42.29 27.94 -70.75
N GLY A 170 -43.48 28.47 -70.49
CA GLY A 170 -44.62 28.38 -71.40
C GLY A 170 -44.33 29.02 -72.76
N LYS A 171 -43.80 30.25 -72.77
CA LYS A 171 -43.41 30.94 -74.00
C LYS A 171 -42.26 30.25 -74.73
N ALA A 172 -41.24 29.81 -73.99
CA ALA A 172 -40.10 29.09 -74.54
C ALA A 172 -40.54 27.76 -75.20
N ASN A 173 -41.31 26.94 -74.48
CA ASN A 173 -41.82 25.66 -74.98
C ASN A 173 -42.72 25.82 -76.20
N ALA A 174 -43.62 26.82 -76.20
CA ALA A 174 -44.48 27.09 -77.36
C ALA A 174 -43.66 27.48 -78.59
N ALA A 175 -42.69 28.39 -78.44
CA ALA A 175 -41.84 28.82 -79.54
C ALA A 175 -40.94 27.71 -80.07
N VAL A 176 -40.38 26.89 -79.17
CA VAL A 176 -39.57 25.73 -79.55
C VAL A 176 -40.43 24.68 -80.26
N ALA A 177 -41.64 24.38 -79.77
CA ALA A 177 -42.53 23.41 -80.42
C ALA A 177 -42.89 23.84 -81.86
N GLU A 178 -43.17 25.12 -82.08
CA GLU A 178 -43.42 25.66 -83.43
C GLU A 178 -42.16 25.72 -84.30
N ALA A 179 -40.99 25.93 -83.71
CA ALA A 179 -39.73 26.04 -84.44
C ALA A 179 -39.15 24.67 -84.83
N VAL A 180 -39.28 23.65 -83.99
CA VAL A 180 -38.75 22.29 -84.23
C VAL A 180 -39.43 21.62 -85.42
N THR A 181 -40.68 21.95 -85.73
CA THR A 181 -41.36 21.44 -86.94
C THR A 181 -40.84 22.06 -88.23
N GLU A 182 -40.17 23.21 -88.15
CA GLU A 182 -39.65 23.95 -89.31
C GLU A 182 -38.11 23.93 -89.40
N LEU A 183 -37.42 23.62 -88.29
CA LEU A 183 -35.96 23.68 -88.15
C LEU A 183 -35.42 22.35 -87.63
N ASP A 184 -35.08 21.43 -88.54
CA ASP A 184 -34.56 20.10 -88.20
C ASP A 184 -33.31 20.14 -87.28
N TRP A 185 -32.42 21.12 -87.49
CA TRP A 185 -31.21 21.29 -86.67
C TRP A 185 -31.53 21.56 -85.20
N LEU A 186 -32.64 22.23 -84.90
CA LEU A 186 -33.06 22.55 -83.54
C LEU A 186 -33.57 21.30 -82.82
N GLY A 187 -34.29 20.42 -83.54
CA GLY A 187 -34.73 19.14 -83.00
C GLY A 187 -33.55 18.25 -82.59
N GLY A 188 -32.52 18.16 -83.44
CA GLY A 188 -31.29 17.43 -83.14
C GLY A 188 -30.53 18.01 -81.94
N LEU A 189 -30.41 19.34 -81.87
CA LEU A 189 -29.73 20.03 -80.79
C LEU A 189 -30.41 19.82 -79.42
N ILE A 190 -31.75 19.91 -79.37
CA ILE A 190 -32.51 19.64 -78.14
C ILE A 190 -32.38 18.18 -77.71
N ALA A 191 -32.33 17.23 -78.65
CA ALA A 191 -32.07 15.83 -78.32
C ALA A 191 -30.71 15.65 -77.65
N THR A 192 -29.66 16.30 -78.18
CA THR A 192 -28.33 16.30 -77.57
C THR A 192 -28.35 16.87 -76.15
N TRP A 193 -29.02 18.00 -75.92
CA TRP A 193 -29.13 18.59 -74.58
C TRP A 193 -29.89 17.71 -73.59
N LYS A 194 -30.94 17.00 -74.03
CA LYS A 194 -31.66 16.03 -73.21
C LYS A 194 -30.80 14.83 -72.84
N ASP A 195 -30.01 14.31 -73.78
CA ASP A 195 -29.08 13.21 -73.52
C ASP A 195 -27.98 13.64 -72.53
N GLU A 196 -27.48 14.88 -72.66
CA GLU A 196 -26.52 15.46 -71.71
C GLU A 196 -27.14 15.58 -70.30
N ALA A 197 -28.36 16.09 -70.19
CA ALA A 197 -29.09 16.18 -68.92
C ALA A 197 -29.20 14.81 -68.23
N GLN A 198 -29.61 13.78 -68.98
CA GLN A 198 -29.71 12.40 -68.48
C GLN A 198 -28.36 11.82 -68.06
N SER A 199 -27.30 12.12 -68.80
CA SER A 199 -25.95 11.68 -68.46
C SER A 199 -25.45 12.31 -67.16
N ARG A 200 -25.69 13.61 -66.98
CA ARG A 200 -25.37 14.32 -65.74
C ARG A 200 -26.14 13.76 -64.55
N GLU A 201 -27.45 13.54 -64.70
CA GLU A 201 -28.29 12.97 -63.63
C GLU A 201 -27.79 11.58 -63.20
N LYS A 202 -27.44 10.71 -64.16
CA LYS A 202 -26.86 9.39 -63.87
C LYS A 202 -25.52 9.49 -63.13
N SER A 203 -24.64 10.41 -63.54
CA SER A 203 -23.35 10.63 -62.88
C SER A 203 -23.55 11.05 -61.43
N VAL A 204 -24.38 12.08 -61.19
CA VAL A 204 -24.68 12.57 -59.84
C VAL A 204 -25.30 11.47 -58.99
N ARG A 205 -26.26 10.69 -59.52
CA ARG A 205 -26.85 9.56 -58.78
C ARG A 205 -25.78 8.54 -58.38
N SER A 206 -24.87 8.18 -59.29
CA SER A 206 -23.81 7.21 -59.01
C SER A 206 -22.83 7.70 -57.94
N GLU A 207 -22.47 8.99 -57.94
CA GLU A 207 -21.61 9.59 -56.92
C GLU A 207 -22.28 9.59 -55.54
N VAL A 208 -23.56 9.96 -55.48
CA VAL A 208 -24.35 9.95 -54.24
C VAL A 208 -24.49 8.52 -53.68
N GLU A 209 -24.70 7.53 -54.54
CA GLU A 209 -24.75 6.13 -54.13
C GLU A 209 -23.39 5.64 -53.59
N ALA A 210 -22.29 5.95 -54.29
CA ALA A 210 -20.94 5.62 -53.84
C ALA A 210 -20.60 6.28 -52.49
N GLU A 211 -20.98 7.54 -52.30
CA GLU A 211 -20.77 8.27 -51.05
C GLU A 211 -21.60 7.66 -49.91
N LYS A 212 -22.88 7.33 -50.16
CA LYS A 212 -23.72 6.61 -49.18
C LYS A 212 -23.12 5.27 -48.77
N GLU A 213 -22.60 4.49 -49.73
CA GLU A 213 -21.92 3.23 -49.41
C GLU A 213 -20.66 3.45 -48.58
N ALA A 214 -19.83 4.44 -48.94
CA ALA A 214 -18.63 4.78 -48.18
C ALA A 214 -18.97 5.22 -46.75
N GLN A 215 -20.01 6.04 -46.59
CA GLN A 215 -20.51 6.48 -45.29
C GLN A 215 -21.05 5.30 -44.47
N SER A 216 -21.78 4.38 -45.09
CA SER A 216 -22.28 3.16 -44.45
C SER A 216 -21.14 2.28 -43.94
N ARG A 217 -20.06 2.11 -44.73
CA ARG A 217 -18.87 1.35 -44.32
C ARG A 217 -18.19 2.00 -43.12
N ARG A 218 -17.99 3.32 -43.14
CA ARG A 218 -17.41 4.08 -42.01
C ARG A 218 -18.25 3.97 -40.73
N LEU A 219 -19.57 3.97 -40.87
CA LEU A 219 -20.48 3.78 -39.73
C LEU A 219 -20.34 2.38 -39.12
N LYS A 220 -20.32 1.33 -39.95
CA LYS A 220 -20.13 -0.05 -39.48
C LYS A 220 -18.79 -0.25 -38.78
N GLU A 221 -17.72 0.36 -39.29
CA GLU A 221 -16.40 0.30 -38.66
C GLU A 221 -16.40 0.99 -37.29
N LYS A 222 -17.01 2.17 -37.19
CA LYS A 222 -17.18 2.88 -35.91
C LYS A 222 -18.02 2.08 -34.91
N GLU A 223 -19.12 1.47 -35.35
CA GLU A 223 -19.94 0.60 -34.50
C GLU A 223 -19.15 -0.61 -33.98
N ALA A 224 -18.32 -1.22 -34.82
CA ALA A 224 -17.47 -2.34 -34.39
C ALA A 224 -16.46 -1.90 -33.31
N ILE A 225 -15.81 -0.75 -33.50
CA ILE A 225 -14.88 -0.18 -32.51
C ILE A 225 -15.60 0.11 -31.18
N LEU A 226 -16.80 0.69 -31.24
CA LEU A 226 -17.60 0.99 -30.04
C LEU A 226 -17.97 -0.28 -29.28
N ARG A 227 -18.39 -1.35 -29.99
CA ARG A 227 -18.71 -2.63 -29.35
C ARG A 227 -17.51 -3.27 -28.67
N ASP A 228 -16.31 -3.12 -29.21
CA ASP A 228 -15.09 -3.62 -28.58
C ASP A 228 -14.72 -2.77 -27.34
N GLN A 229 -14.91 -1.45 -27.40
CA GLN A 229 -14.74 -0.58 -26.24
C GLN A 229 -15.74 -0.90 -25.12
N GLU A 230 -17.02 -1.13 -25.43
CA GLU A 230 -18.02 -1.53 -24.44
C GLU A 230 -17.66 -2.84 -23.75
N ARG A 231 -17.17 -3.84 -24.50
CA ARG A 231 -16.72 -5.12 -23.93
C ARG A 231 -15.53 -4.93 -22.98
N GLU A 232 -14.59 -4.06 -23.32
CA GLU A 232 -13.45 -3.76 -22.45
C GLU A 232 -13.88 -3.00 -21.19
N VAL A 233 -14.86 -2.10 -21.28
CA VAL A 233 -15.43 -1.42 -20.11
C VAL A 233 -16.09 -2.41 -19.16
N ILE A 234 -16.93 -3.32 -19.67
CA ILE A 234 -17.57 -4.37 -18.86
C ILE A 234 -16.53 -5.21 -18.14
N ARG A 235 -15.48 -5.65 -18.84
CA ARG A 235 -14.38 -6.43 -18.23
C ARG A 235 -13.71 -5.69 -17.08
N ARG A 236 -13.42 -4.40 -17.26
CA ARG A 236 -12.80 -3.58 -16.20
C ARG A 236 -13.73 -3.34 -15.02
N GLU A 237 -15.02 -3.19 -15.25
CA GLU A 237 -16.01 -3.07 -14.19
C GLU A 237 -16.10 -4.34 -13.36
N GLU A 238 -16.08 -5.52 -13.99
CA GLU A 238 -16.05 -6.82 -13.29
C GLU A 238 -14.77 -6.98 -12.45
N GLU A 239 -13.60 -6.64 -13.01
CA GLU A 239 -12.31 -6.65 -12.28
C GLU A 239 -12.33 -5.68 -11.09
N ALA A 240 -12.87 -4.47 -11.27
CA ALA A 240 -13.01 -3.47 -10.21
C ALA A 240 -13.98 -3.94 -9.11
N GLN A 241 -15.11 -4.54 -9.47
CA GLN A 241 -16.06 -5.12 -8.51
C GLN A 241 -15.43 -6.26 -7.70
N GLY A 242 -14.67 -7.15 -8.36
CA GLY A 242 -13.92 -8.21 -7.69
C GLY A 242 -12.89 -7.66 -6.69
N THR A 243 -12.17 -6.62 -7.09
CA THR A 243 -11.20 -5.93 -6.23
C THR A 243 -11.88 -5.25 -5.04
N MET A 244 -13.01 -4.55 -5.25
CA MET A 244 -13.79 -3.92 -4.18
C MET A 244 -14.35 -4.94 -3.19
N ALA A 245 -14.84 -6.08 -3.67
CA ALA A 245 -15.34 -7.15 -2.80
C ALA A 245 -14.21 -7.72 -1.91
N SER A 246 -13.02 -7.92 -2.48
CA SER A 246 -11.84 -8.36 -1.71
C SER A 246 -11.40 -7.31 -0.69
N ALA A 247 -11.35 -6.03 -1.06
CA ALA A 247 -11.00 -4.94 -0.16
C ALA A 247 -11.99 -4.83 1.01
N ARG A 248 -13.30 -4.96 0.73
CA ARG A 248 -14.34 -4.96 1.77
C ARG A 248 -14.17 -6.10 2.77
N LYS A 249 -13.84 -7.30 2.30
CA LYS A 249 -13.57 -8.45 3.18
C LYS A 249 -12.34 -8.19 4.07
N ILE A 250 -11.27 -7.62 3.50
CA ILE A 250 -10.08 -7.24 4.27
C ILE A 250 -10.43 -6.19 5.33
N GLU A 251 -11.28 -5.22 5.02
CA GLU A 251 -11.73 -4.21 6.00
C GLU A 251 -12.54 -4.82 7.14
N GLU A 252 -13.47 -5.74 6.82
CA GLU A 252 -14.27 -6.46 7.82
C GLU A 252 -13.39 -7.31 8.74
N ASP A 253 -12.41 -8.04 8.18
CA ASP A 253 -11.44 -8.83 8.96
C ASP A 253 -10.57 -7.93 9.85
N ALA A 254 -10.10 -6.79 9.34
CA ALA A 254 -9.31 -5.83 10.10
C ALA A 254 -10.12 -5.20 11.25
N ARG A 255 -11.41 -4.94 11.03
CA ARG A 255 -12.32 -4.44 12.07
C ARG A 255 -12.53 -5.47 13.18
N ALA A 256 -12.78 -6.73 12.81
CA ALA A 256 -12.92 -7.82 13.78
C ALA A 256 -11.63 -8.03 14.60
N ALA A 257 -10.46 -7.96 13.95
CA ALA A 257 -9.17 -8.02 14.64
C ALA A 257 -8.98 -6.87 15.64
N ARG A 258 -9.37 -5.65 15.25
CA ARG A 258 -9.31 -4.47 16.13
C ARG A 258 -10.23 -4.61 17.35
N ASP A 259 -11.46 -5.07 17.15
CA ASP A 259 -12.41 -5.26 18.25
C ASP A 259 -11.89 -6.33 19.25
N ASN A 260 -11.29 -7.40 18.75
CA ASN A 260 -10.63 -8.42 19.58
C ASN A 260 -9.46 -7.83 20.39
N LEU A 261 -8.65 -6.96 19.78
CA LEU A 261 -7.54 -6.30 20.49
C LEU A 261 -8.05 -5.40 21.62
N VAL A 262 -9.14 -4.66 21.41
CA VAL A 262 -9.76 -3.83 22.48
C VAL A 262 -10.22 -4.70 23.65
N VAL A 263 -10.82 -5.86 23.38
CA VAL A 263 -11.23 -6.80 24.44
C VAL A 263 -10.01 -7.33 25.20
N GLN A 264 -8.93 -7.68 24.49
CA GLN A 264 -7.69 -8.15 25.12
C GLN A 264 -7.02 -7.07 25.97
N GLU A 265 -6.96 -5.82 25.47
CA GLU A 265 -6.40 -4.68 26.21
C GLU A 265 -7.17 -4.42 27.51
N GLN A 266 -8.50 -4.48 27.46
CA GLN A 266 -9.32 -4.34 28.66
C GLN A 266 -9.10 -5.49 29.65
N ALA A 267 -8.94 -6.73 29.16
CA ALA A 267 -8.64 -7.89 30.01
C ALA A 267 -7.26 -7.77 30.68
N ILE A 268 -6.26 -7.28 29.95
CA ILE A 268 -4.92 -6.98 30.49
C ILE A 268 -5.01 -5.92 31.56
N ARG A 269 -5.71 -4.81 31.32
CA ARG A 269 -5.87 -3.73 32.29
C ARG A 269 -6.54 -4.20 33.59
N VAL A 270 -7.58 -5.03 33.49
CA VAL A 270 -8.22 -5.64 34.66
C VAL A 270 -7.24 -6.55 35.41
N ALA A 271 -6.42 -7.31 34.69
CA ALA A 271 -5.39 -8.16 35.29
C ALA A 271 -4.28 -7.32 35.97
N GLU A 272 -3.85 -6.22 35.38
CA GLU A 272 -2.88 -5.27 35.94
C GLU A 272 -3.40 -4.61 37.22
N GLU A 273 -4.66 -4.18 37.24
CA GLU A 273 -5.30 -3.63 38.43
C GLU A 273 -5.42 -4.68 39.55
N ALA A 274 -5.75 -5.93 39.20
CA ALA A 274 -5.79 -7.04 40.14
C ALA A 274 -4.40 -7.40 40.69
N LEU A 275 -3.36 -7.36 39.84
CA LEU A 275 -1.97 -7.56 40.25
C LEU A 275 -1.50 -6.43 41.17
N THR A 276 -1.76 -5.17 40.82
CA THR A 276 -1.42 -3.99 41.65
C THR A 276 -2.10 -4.07 43.02
N SER A 277 -3.38 -4.46 43.07
CA SER A 277 -4.10 -4.69 44.32
C SER A 277 -3.48 -5.82 45.14
N ARG A 278 -3.07 -6.91 44.48
CA ARG A 278 -2.38 -8.03 45.13
C ARG A 278 -1.01 -7.62 45.66
N GLU A 279 -0.25 -6.83 44.91
CA GLU A 279 1.03 -6.25 45.34
C GLU A 279 0.85 -5.36 46.57
N GLN A 280 -0.13 -4.46 46.57
CA GLN A 280 -0.42 -3.61 47.73
C GLN A 280 -0.81 -4.43 48.97
N ARG A 281 -1.57 -5.52 48.79
CA ARG A 281 -1.90 -6.46 49.89
C ARG A 281 -0.67 -7.20 50.40
N ILE A 282 0.22 -7.63 49.51
CA ILE A 282 1.50 -8.25 49.86
C ILE A 282 2.39 -7.23 50.56
N GLU A 283 2.45 -5.99 50.09
CA GLU A 283 3.26 -4.93 50.67
C GLU A 283 2.75 -4.50 52.05
N ALA A 284 1.43 -4.43 52.24
CA ALA A 284 0.80 -4.21 53.54
C ALA A 284 1.06 -5.38 54.51
N ALA A 285 0.97 -6.63 54.03
CA ALA A 285 1.36 -7.81 54.80
C ALA A 285 2.85 -7.83 55.14
N MET A 286 3.71 -7.40 54.20
CA MET A 286 5.15 -7.25 54.40
C MET A 286 5.48 -6.11 55.36
N ARG A 287 4.72 -5.00 55.40
CA ARG A 287 4.89 -3.95 56.42
C ARG A 287 4.46 -4.43 57.80
N ALA A 288 3.40 -5.24 57.89
CA ALA A 288 3.01 -5.89 59.15
C ALA A 288 4.07 -6.90 59.62
N LEU A 289 4.77 -7.57 58.70
CA LEU A 289 5.89 -8.47 58.99
C LEU A 289 7.21 -7.73 59.28
N LYS A 290 7.45 -6.55 58.68
CA LYS A 290 8.61 -5.67 58.94
C LYS A 290 8.59 -4.96 60.29
N GLY A 291 7.62 -5.28 61.15
CA GLY A 291 7.68 -4.98 62.58
C GLY A 291 8.73 -5.79 63.35
N ASN A 292 9.32 -6.85 62.76
CA ASN A 292 10.39 -7.61 63.40
C ASN A 292 11.31 -8.28 62.37
N GLY A 293 12.61 -8.02 62.47
CA GLY A 293 13.65 -8.92 61.97
C GLY A 293 14.28 -8.55 60.63
N GLN A 294 15.59 -8.25 60.70
CA GLN A 294 16.52 -8.37 59.58
C GLN A 294 16.48 -9.83 59.09
N GLY A 295 15.86 -10.08 57.92
CA GLY A 295 15.73 -11.41 57.32
C GLY A 295 16.45 -11.46 55.97
N GLU A 296 17.25 -12.51 55.81
CA GLU A 296 18.11 -12.83 54.66
C GLU A 296 17.33 -12.91 53.33
N ARG A 297 17.98 -12.49 52.23
CA ARG A 297 17.36 -12.43 50.90
C ARG A 297 17.12 -13.84 50.36
N SER A 298 15.86 -14.15 50.10
CA SER A 298 15.39 -15.26 49.25
C SER A 298 16.07 -15.18 47.86
N ARG A 299 16.69 -16.27 47.38
CA ARG A 299 17.50 -16.32 46.15
C ARG A 299 16.89 -17.27 45.12
N TYR A 300 16.38 -16.71 44.03
CA TYR A 300 15.69 -17.46 42.99
C TYR A 300 16.67 -18.34 42.20
N VAL A 301 16.45 -19.65 42.21
CA VAL A 301 17.13 -20.62 41.36
C VAL A 301 16.09 -21.39 40.56
N SER A 302 16.19 -21.39 39.24
CA SER A 302 15.29 -22.16 38.37
C SER A 302 15.65 -23.65 38.34
N ALA A 303 14.71 -24.50 37.91
CA ALA A 303 14.95 -25.94 37.76
C ALA A 303 16.13 -26.27 36.83
N GLY A 304 16.29 -25.50 35.74
CA GLY A 304 17.40 -25.67 34.82
C GLY A 304 18.75 -25.29 35.45
N GLU A 305 18.81 -24.19 36.20
CA GLU A 305 20.02 -23.78 36.92
C GLU A 305 20.38 -24.77 38.02
N ALA A 306 19.41 -25.25 38.79
CA ALA A 306 19.63 -26.28 39.81
C ALA A 306 20.13 -27.60 39.20
N LYS A 307 19.62 -28.00 38.03
CA LYS A 307 20.13 -29.17 37.30
C LYS A 307 21.56 -28.94 36.81
N GLN A 308 21.87 -27.75 36.32
CA GLN A 308 23.22 -27.40 35.88
C GLN A 308 24.20 -27.41 37.06
N TYR A 309 23.81 -26.87 38.22
CA TYR A 309 24.60 -26.90 39.44
C TYR A 309 24.88 -28.33 39.91
N GLU A 310 23.87 -29.21 39.90
CA GLU A 310 24.05 -30.64 40.21
C GLU A 310 25.11 -31.30 39.32
N LEU A 311 24.96 -31.18 37.99
CA LEU A 311 25.90 -31.78 37.04
C LEU A 311 27.31 -31.20 37.19
N THR A 312 27.39 -29.89 37.44
CA THR A 312 28.65 -29.18 37.66
C THR A 312 29.33 -29.64 38.95
N PHE A 313 28.58 -29.78 40.04
CA PHE A 313 29.10 -30.24 41.32
C PHE A 313 29.69 -31.64 41.22
N ILE A 314 28.90 -32.62 40.74
CA ILE A 314 29.35 -34.01 40.64
C ILE A 314 30.58 -34.13 39.75
N GLY A 315 30.55 -33.54 38.55
CA GLY A 315 31.66 -33.60 37.61
C GLY A 315 32.94 -32.92 38.14
N ARG A 316 32.81 -31.84 38.92
CA ARG A 316 33.97 -31.18 39.55
C ARG A 316 34.56 -32.01 40.67
N MET A 317 33.73 -32.62 41.52
CA MET A 317 34.19 -33.49 42.62
C MET A 317 34.94 -34.72 42.08
N GLU A 318 34.39 -35.36 41.05
CA GLU A 318 35.04 -36.49 40.37
C GLU A 318 36.41 -36.08 39.79
N ARG A 319 36.45 -34.95 39.06
CA ARG A 319 37.68 -34.44 38.44
C ARG A 319 38.75 -34.06 39.47
N LYS A 320 38.36 -33.44 40.59
CA LYS A 320 39.29 -32.99 41.64
C LYS A 320 39.91 -34.16 42.40
N ILE A 321 39.16 -35.23 42.60
CA ILE A 321 39.68 -36.44 43.25
C ILE A 321 40.61 -37.20 42.30
N GLY A 322 40.18 -37.46 41.05
CA GLY A 322 40.96 -38.22 40.08
C GLY A 322 41.40 -39.61 40.59
N ASP A 323 42.37 -40.25 39.94
CA ASP A 323 42.77 -41.62 40.30
C ASP A 323 43.67 -41.70 41.56
N SER A 324 44.33 -40.60 41.90
CA SER A 324 45.37 -40.55 42.93
C SER A 324 45.42 -39.22 43.67
N PRO A 325 44.40 -38.88 44.46
CA PRO A 325 44.34 -37.59 45.16
C PRO A 325 45.42 -37.48 46.23
N VAL A 326 45.88 -36.25 46.47
CA VAL A 326 46.70 -35.88 47.63
C VAL A 326 45.81 -35.18 48.63
N ILE A 327 45.68 -35.74 49.82
CA ILE A 327 44.74 -35.29 50.86
C ILE A 327 45.53 -35.09 52.16
N GLY A 328 45.52 -33.88 52.71
CA GLY A 328 46.31 -33.55 53.91
C GLY A 328 47.81 -33.89 53.76
N GLY A 329 48.36 -33.73 52.56
CA GLY A 329 49.76 -34.03 52.23
C GLY A 329 50.09 -35.52 52.03
N ARG A 330 49.10 -36.41 51.97
CA ARG A 330 49.29 -37.86 51.78
C ARG A 330 48.64 -38.33 50.48
N ALA A 331 49.30 -39.25 49.79
CA ALA A 331 48.77 -39.81 48.54
C ALA A 331 47.80 -40.97 48.81
N PHE A 332 46.67 -40.97 48.12
CA PHE A 332 45.65 -42.04 48.15
C PHE A 332 45.48 -42.64 46.75
N TYR A 333 44.92 -43.84 46.65
CA TYR A 333 44.31 -44.35 45.41
C TYR A 333 42.81 -44.49 45.59
N VAL A 334 42.07 -44.30 44.50
CA VAL A 334 40.64 -44.59 44.44
C VAL A 334 40.44 -46.09 44.25
N GLU A 335 39.77 -46.73 45.21
CA GLU A 335 39.44 -48.15 45.17
C GLU A 335 38.12 -48.41 44.42
N GLY A 336 37.20 -47.44 44.44
CA GLY A 336 35.94 -47.49 43.71
C GLY A 336 35.18 -46.17 43.77
N ILE A 337 34.37 -45.93 42.74
CA ILE A 337 33.49 -44.78 42.58
C ILE A 337 32.08 -45.31 42.31
N GLU A 338 31.10 -44.85 43.08
CA GLU A 338 29.68 -45.17 42.91
C GLU A 338 28.90 -43.86 42.77
N GLU A 339 28.23 -43.64 41.63
CA GLU A 339 27.27 -42.54 41.45
C GLU A 339 25.85 -43.05 41.71
N ASN A 340 25.17 -42.42 42.66
CA ASN A 340 23.77 -42.70 42.97
C ASN A 340 22.89 -41.54 42.50
N ARG A 341 21.76 -41.89 41.87
CA ARG A 341 20.71 -40.91 41.55
C ARG A 341 19.67 -40.95 42.65
N GLY A 342 19.37 -39.80 43.26
CA GLY A 342 18.25 -39.69 44.18
C GLY A 342 16.92 -39.98 43.49
N THR A 343 15.89 -40.25 44.29
CA THR A 343 14.57 -40.68 43.81
C THR A 343 13.96 -39.60 42.92
N SER A 344 13.77 -39.89 41.63
CA SER A 344 13.09 -38.98 40.71
C SER A 344 11.62 -38.81 41.10
N ALA A 345 11.12 -37.58 41.18
CA ALA A 345 9.70 -37.31 41.40
C ALA A 345 8.86 -38.07 40.36
N GLY A 346 8.05 -39.03 40.82
CA GLY A 346 7.33 -40.00 39.99
C GLY A 346 6.28 -39.41 39.04
N TYR A 347 6.08 -38.09 39.04
CA TYR A 347 4.92 -37.41 38.42
C TYR A 347 5.25 -36.50 37.23
N ALA A 348 6.51 -36.39 36.80
CA ALA A 348 6.89 -35.58 35.64
C ALA A 348 6.94 -36.39 34.32
N GLY A 349 6.40 -35.85 33.22
CA GLY A 349 6.55 -36.42 31.88
C GLY A 349 8.02 -36.47 31.43
N GLU A 350 8.39 -37.41 30.54
CA GLU A 350 9.79 -37.72 30.19
C GLU A 350 10.65 -36.51 29.80
N ALA A 351 10.08 -35.50 29.14
CA ALA A 351 10.79 -34.28 28.78
C ALA A 351 11.08 -33.35 29.98
N ARG A 352 10.16 -33.27 30.96
CA ARG A 352 10.35 -32.48 32.19
C ARG A 352 11.29 -33.17 33.18
N LYS A 353 11.31 -34.50 33.21
CA LYS A 353 12.28 -35.28 34.02
C LYS A 353 13.73 -34.95 33.69
N LYS A 354 14.04 -34.60 32.43
CA LYS A 354 15.41 -34.26 32.02
C LYS A 354 15.91 -32.92 32.54
N VAL A 355 15.02 -32.03 32.98
CA VAL A 355 15.35 -30.65 33.40
C VAL A 355 15.36 -30.50 34.92
N LEU A 356 14.93 -31.52 35.67
CA LEU A 356 14.91 -31.48 37.14
C LEU A 356 16.23 -32.02 37.75
N PRO A 357 16.70 -31.44 38.88
CA PRO A 357 17.75 -32.07 39.68
C PRO A 357 17.29 -33.45 40.17
N GLU A 358 18.24 -34.36 40.32
CA GLU A 358 18.03 -35.75 40.76
C GLU A 358 18.53 -35.99 42.19
N ASN A 359 19.07 -34.97 42.86
CA ASN A 359 19.85 -35.09 44.10
C ASN A 359 20.91 -36.19 43.99
N ARG A 360 21.76 -36.09 42.98
CA ARG A 360 22.84 -37.05 42.75
C ARG A 360 23.86 -37.04 43.87
N SER A 361 24.44 -38.20 44.14
CA SER A 361 25.59 -38.34 45.01
C SER A 361 26.69 -39.17 44.37
N LEU A 362 27.93 -38.87 44.75
CA LEU A 362 29.14 -39.55 44.31
C LEU A 362 29.90 -40.05 45.54
N THR A 363 29.95 -41.37 45.69
CA THR A 363 30.61 -42.07 46.80
C THR A 363 31.93 -42.67 46.33
N ILE A 364 33.03 -42.30 46.99
CA ILE A 364 34.38 -42.67 46.57
C ILE A 364 35.14 -43.29 47.74
N ARG A 365 35.66 -44.50 47.54
CA ARG A 365 36.50 -45.21 48.53
C ARG A 365 37.96 -44.88 48.30
N LEU A 366 38.62 -44.34 49.31
CA LEU A 366 39.99 -43.86 49.25
C LEU A 366 40.87 -44.65 50.22
N VAL A 367 42.01 -45.13 49.73
CA VAL A 367 42.97 -45.90 50.52
C VAL A 367 44.38 -45.31 50.40
N GLU A 368 45.04 -45.07 51.54
CA GLU A 368 46.37 -44.45 51.59
C GLU A 368 47.43 -45.30 50.86
N LYS A 369 48.20 -44.67 49.96
CA LYS A 369 49.34 -45.29 49.26
C LYS A 369 50.52 -45.40 50.22
N ARG A 370 50.55 -46.47 51.02
CA ARG A 370 51.59 -46.75 52.00
C ARG A 370 52.06 -48.21 51.95
N LEU A 371 53.38 -48.42 52.08
CA LEU A 371 54.02 -49.74 51.98
C LEU A 371 54.04 -50.54 53.30
N LEU A 372 54.13 -49.88 54.46
CA LEU A 372 54.24 -50.51 55.78
C LEU A 372 53.38 -49.79 56.84
N GLY A 373 52.61 -50.54 57.63
CA GLY A 373 51.71 -50.03 58.68
C GLY A 373 50.23 -50.06 58.30
N ARG A 374 49.34 -49.70 59.24
CA ARG A 374 47.89 -49.57 58.95
C ARG A 374 47.67 -48.39 57.98
N LYS A 375 46.99 -48.66 56.86
CA LYS A 375 46.61 -47.64 55.86
C LYS A 375 45.39 -46.87 56.37
N LYS A 376 45.37 -45.55 56.21
CA LYS A 376 44.14 -44.77 56.37
C LYS A 376 43.16 -45.07 55.23
N GLN A 377 41.88 -45.11 55.57
CA GLN A 377 40.79 -45.27 54.62
C GLN A 377 39.76 -44.17 54.86
N TYR A 378 39.24 -43.61 53.77
CA TYR A 378 38.13 -42.67 53.79
C TYR A 378 37.05 -43.10 52.81
N VAL A 379 35.81 -42.76 53.11
CA VAL A 379 34.75 -42.68 52.11
C VAL A 379 34.47 -41.20 51.89
N PHE A 380 34.52 -40.72 50.65
CA PHE A 380 34.15 -39.36 50.30
C PHE A 380 32.79 -39.39 49.60
N ASP A 381 31.80 -38.73 50.20
CA ASP A 381 30.44 -38.62 49.69
C ASP A 381 30.16 -37.18 49.30
N ALA A 382 30.14 -36.90 48.00
CA ALA A 382 29.67 -35.64 47.46
C ALA A 382 28.17 -35.75 47.17
N CYS A 383 27.34 -35.05 47.93
CA CYS A 383 25.88 -35.13 47.86
C CYS A 383 25.28 -33.80 47.43
N TYR A 384 24.49 -33.81 46.35
CA TYR A 384 23.70 -32.66 45.94
C TYR A 384 22.33 -32.70 46.61
N ALA A 385 21.96 -31.63 47.32
CA ALA A 385 20.74 -31.54 48.09
C ALA A 385 19.85 -30.40 47.59
N SER A 386 18.66 -30.75 47.11
CA SER A 386 17.65 -29.80 46.67
C SER A 386 16.24 -30.32 46.98
N ARG A 387 15.26 -29.42 47.10
CA ARG A 387 13.85 -29.77 47.26
C ARG A 387 13.22 -29.98 45.88
N ILE A 388 13.40 -31.17 45.32
CA ILE A 388 13.00 -31.52 43.93
C ILE A 388 11.53 -31.19 43.68
N GLU A 389 10.67 -31.40 44.66
CA GLU A 389 9.24 -31.07 44.65
C GLU A 389 8.98 -29.59 44.33
N ARG A 390 9.77 -28.65 44.87
CA ARG A 390 9.60 -27.22 44.55
C ARG A 390 9.93 -26.93 43.09
N TYR A 391 10.98 -27.53 42.56
CA TYR A 391 11.33 -27.41 41.15
C TYR A 391 10.32 -28.12 40.23
N ALA A 392 9.73 -29.23 40.67
CA ALA A 392 8.72 -29.96 39.91
C ALA A 392 7.38 -29.20 39.85
N ASP A 393 6.97 -28.60 40.97
CA ASP A 393 5.67 -27.94 41.12
C ASP A 393 5.70 -26.48 40.65
N LEU A 394 6.74 -25.74 41.03
CA LEU A 394 6.85 -24.29 40.81
C LEU A 394 7.85 -23.93 39.70
N GLY A 395 8.76 -24.84 39.34
CA GLY A 395 9.82 -24.59 38.36
C GLY A 395 11.05 -23.87 38.93
N TYR A 396 11.05 -23.52 40.21
CA TYR A 396 12.13 -22.81 40.90
C TYR A 396 12.09 -23.06 42.41
N ASP A 397 13.18 -22.76 43.11
CA ASP A 397 13.25 -22.64 44.56
C ASP A 397 13.91 -21.31 44.93
N CYS A 398 13.45 -20.68 46.02
CA CYS A 398 14.01 -19.42 46.50
C CYS A 398 14.53 -19.48 47.94
N ASP A 399 14.32 -20.58 48.66
CA ASP A 399 14.68 -20.65 50.07
C ASP A 399 15.98 -21.47 50.24
N PRO A 400 16.92 -21.08 51.11
CA PRO A 400 18.02 -21.95 51.51
C PRO A 400 17.51 -23.25 52.16
N LEU A 401 18.37 -24.28 52.22
CA LEU A 401 18.04 -25.49 52.97
C LEU A 401 17.99 -25.18 54.47
N ALA A 402 16.89 -25.59 55.10
CA ALA A 402 16.63 -25.35 56.50
C ALA A 402 17.30 -26.40 57.40
N GLN A 403 17.28 -26.14 58.71
CA GLN A 403 17.84 -27.06 59.69
C GLN A 403 17.23 -28.47 59.61
N ASP A 404 15.92 -28.58 59.38
CA ASP A 404 15.24 -29.87 59.28
C ASP A 404 15.69 -30.67 58.04
N ASP A 405 15.86 -29.99 56.89
CA ASP A 405 16.35 -30.58 55.65
C ASP A 405 17.74 -31.22 55.86
N VAL A 406 18.65 -30.46 56.46
CA VAL A 406 20.04 -30.90 56.70
C VAL A 406 20.11 -31.97 57.80
N THR A 407 19.30 -31.84 58.86
CA THR A 407 19.28 -32.82 59.95
C THR A 407 18.86 -34.21 59.48
N ALA A 408 17.86 -34.30 58.59
CA ALA A 408 17.44 -35.57 58.01
C ALA A 408 18.58 -36.25 57.24
N MET A 409 19.26 -35.50 56.36
CA MET A 409 20.38 -36.03 55.57
C MET A 409 21.57 -36.45 56.45
N LEU A 410 21.90 -35.67 57.48
CA LEU A 410 22.97 -36.00 58.41
C LEU A 410 22.65 -37.23 59.26
N ALA A 411 21.38 -37.42 59.65
CA ALA A 411 20.95 -38.59 60.41
C ALA A 411 21.11 -39.87 59.58
N ASP A 412 20.64 -39.86 58.33
CA ASP A 412 20.76 -41.00 57.41
C ASP A 412 22.23 -41.36 57.15
N MET A 413 23.06 -40.35 56.89
CA MET A 413 24.50 -40.56 56.65
C MET A 413 25.21 -41.08 57.90
N ARG A 414 24.89 -40.55 59.09
CA ARG A 414 25.48 -41.02 60.35
C ARG A 414 25.19 -42.50 60.60
N ASP A 415 23.97 -42.93 60.33
CA ASP A 415 23.55 -44.31 60.59
C ASP A 415 24.21 -45.28 59.60
N GLN A 416 24.35 -44.89 58.33
CA GLN A 416 25.12 -45.64 57.33
C GLN A 416 26.61 -45.75 57.71
N THR A 417 27.25 -44.64 58.07
CA THR A 417 28.70 -44.58 58.33
C THR A 417 29.10 -45.36 59.58
N ARG A 418 28.27 -45.33 60.64
CA ARG A 418 28.47 -46.14 61.86
C ARG A 418 28.53 -47.64 61.59
N SER A 419 27.79 -48.13 60.60
CA SER A 419 27.79 -49.55 60.23
C SER A 419 29.09 -49.98 59.52
N SER A 420 29.73 -49.07 58.79
CA SER A 420 30.95 -49.33 58.02
C SER A 420 32.24 -49.27 58.85
N GLY A 421 32.27 -48.47 59.91
CA GLY A 421 33.44 -48.26 60.77
C GLY A 421 34.59 -47.46 60.11
N ILE A 422 34.41 -46.98 58.88
CA ILE A 422 35.36 -46.13 58.14
C ILE A 422 34.94 -44.67 58.31
N VAL A 423 35.90 -43.74 58.31
CA VAL A 423 35.60 -42.30 58.38
C VAL A 423 35.05 -41.84 57.03
N THR A 424 33.88 -41.23 57.05
CA THR A 424 33.22 -40.65 55.88
C THR A 424 33.28 -39.14 55.91
N VAL A 425 33.60 -38.55 54.77
CA VAL A 425 33.59 -37.10 54.54
C VAL A 425 32.42 -36.79 53.63
N LEU A 426 31.44 -36.05 54.15
CA LEU A 426 30.26 -35.60 53.43
C LEU A 426 30.46 -34.17 52.95
N CYS A 427 30.51 -33.97 51.64
CA CYS A 427 30.39 -32.66 51.00
C CYS A 427 28.94 -32.47 50.54
N LEU A 428 28.15 -31.70 51.29
CA LEU A 428 26.75 -31.44 51.00
C LEU A 428 26.63 -30.11 50.23
N ALA A 429 26.21 -30.18 48.97
CA ALA A 429 26.03 -29.01 48.12
C ALA A 429 24.56 -28.63 47.97
N SER A 430 24.25 -27.33 48.01
CA SER A 430 22.89 -26.81 47.83
C SER A 430 22.80 -25.73 46.75
N PRO A 431 21.80 -25.76 45.84
CA PRO A 431 21.60 -24.72 44.84
C PRO A 431 21.29 -23.36 45.44
N THR A 432 20.52 -23.32 46.53
CA THR A 432 20.05 -22.09 47.19
C THR A 432 20.85 -21.79 48.46
N GLY A 433 21.92 -22.55 48.71
CA GLY A 433 22.71 -22.47 49.93
C GLY A 433 21.99 -23.04 51.16
N PHE A 434 22.42 -22.58 52.32
CA PHE A 434 21.96 -23.05 53.62
C PHE A 434 21.53 -21.87 54.49
N GLU A 435 20.49 -22.07 55.30
CA GLU A 435 20.11 -21.06 56.29
C GLU A 435 21.29 -20.76 57.22
N ARG A 436 21.42 -19.50 57.65
CA ARG A 436 22.52 -19.08 58.51
C ARG A 436 22.64 -19.90 59.78
N ARG A 437 21.53 -20.32 60.39
CA ARG A 437 21.55 -21.18 61.59
C ARG A 437 22.21 -22.54 61.33
N VAL A 438 22.05 -23.09 60.13
CA VAL A 438 22.71 -24.35 59.72
C VAL A 438 24.21 -24.12 59.56
N ARG A 439 24.59 -23.01 58.91
CA ARG A 439 26.01 -22.64 58.77
C ARG A 439 26.66 -22.39 60.11
N ASP A 440 26.05 -21.57 60.97
CA ASP A 440 26.50 -21.28 62.32
C ASP A 440 26.63 -22.56 63.16
N PHE A 441 25.74 -23.54 62.96
CA PHE A 441 25.82 -24.84 63.62
C PHE A 441 27.01 -25.68 63.14
N ILE A 442 27.44 -25.59 61.89
CA ILE A 442 28.59 -26.37 61.38
C ILE A 442 29.92 -25.65 61.62
N ASP A 443 29.96 -24.33 61.42
CA ASP A 443 31.17 -23.47 61.46
C ASP A 443 31.48 -22.91 62.87
N SER A 444 30.76 -23.35 63.91
CA SER A 444 31.00 -22.84 65.28
C SER A 444 32.31 -23.38 65.90
N GLU A 445 33.04 -22.50 66.60
CA GLU A 445 34.21 -22.88 67.43
C GLU A 445 33.83 -23.70 68.69
N GLN A 446 32.53 -23.87 69.00
CA GLN A 446 32.05 -24.62 70.16
C GLN A 446 32.01 -26.13 69.87
N PHE A 447 33.18 -26.78 69.91
CA PHE A 447 33.41 -28.19 69.53
C PHE A 447 32.39 -29.22 70.07
N HIS A 448 31.84 -29.03 71.27
CA HIS A 448 30.88 -29.96 71.89
C HIS A 448 29.46 -29.86 71.34
N ARG A 449 29.11 -28.78 70.63
CA ARG A 449 27.78 -28.57 70.02
C ARG A 449 27.68 -29.11 68.61
N ASN A 450 28.82 -29.28 67.92
CA ASN A 450 28.90 -29.55 66.49
C ASN A 450 29.37 -30.99 66.18
N PHE A 451 29.65 -31.79 67.21
CA PHE A 451 30.10 -33.16 67.05
C PHE A 451 28.95 -34.07 66.63
N ILE A 452 28.94 -34.47 65.35
CA ILE A 452 27.90 -35.35 64.79
C ILE A 452 28.26 -36.82 65.02
N SER A 453 29.50 -37.22 64.73
CA SER A 453 29.99 -38.59 64.89
C SER A 453 31.51 -38.65 64.78
N LYS A 454 32.14 -39.66 65.38
CA LYS A 454 33.57 -39.95 65.18
C LYS A 454 33.90 -40.48 63.77
N TYR A 455 32.89 -40.82 62.98
CA TYR A 455 33.01 -41.40 61.64
C TYR A 455 32.42 -40.51 60.54
N LEU A 456 32.00 -39.28 60.85
CA LEU A 456 31.39 -38.38 59.87
C LEU A 456 31.96 -36.96 60.03
N SER A 457 32.61 -36.48 58.98
CA SER A 457 33.05 -35.09 58.80
C SER A 457 32.18 -34.42 57.75
N VAL A 458 31.78 -33.17 57.95
CA VAL A 458 30.77 -32.49 57.11
C VAL A 458 31.32 -31.17 56.59
N LEU A 459 31.11 -30.94 55.29
CA LEU A 459 31.34 -29.68 54.62
C LEU A 459 30.06 -29.29 53.88
N LEU A 460 29.68 -28.02 53.97
CA LEU A 460 28.51 -27.44 53.31
C LEU A 460 28.97 -26.50 52.20
N LEU A 461 28.55 -26.76 50.96
CA LEU A 461 28.89 -25.95 49.79
C LEU A 461 27.64 -25.23 49.26
N ASP A 462 27.65 -23.90 49.28
CA ASP A 462 26.66 -23.08 48.59
C ASP A 462 27.07 -22.98 47.11
N MET A 463 26.27 -23.56 46.22
CA MET A 463 26.61 -23.67 44.78
C MET A 463 26.51 -22.35 44.02
N GLU A 464 25.71 -21.41 44.51
CA GLU A 464 25.50 -20.11 43.86
C GLU A 464 26.64 -19.14 44.21
N THR A 465 27.08 -19.14 45.47
CA THR A 465 28.16 -18.25 45.95
C THR A 465 29.54 -18.89 45.87
N GLY A 466 29.62 -20.22 45.91
CA GLY A 466 30.87 -20.97 46.08
C GLY A 466 31.35 -21.03 47.53
N ASP A 467 30.59 -20.51 48.49
CA ASP A 467 30.99 -20.48 49.91
C ASP A 467 31.00 -21.88 50.50
N LEU A 468 32.15 -22.30 51.00
CA LEU A 468 32.35 -23.57 51.71
C LEU A 468 32.38 -23.32 53.23
N ALA A 469 31.50 -23.98 53.97
CA ALA A 469 31.45 -23.93 55.44
C ALA A 469 31.73 -25.31 56.03
N PHE A 470 32.64 -25.40 57.00
CA PHE A 470 32.98 -26.62 57.71
C PHE A 470 33.53 -26.26 59.09
N ASN A 471 33.56 -27.22 60.01
CA ASN A 471 34.13 -26.98 61.34
C ASN A 471 35.68 -26.85 61.25
N PRO A 472 36.29 -25.70 61.58
CA PRO A 472 37.74 -25.52 61.48
C PRO A 472 38.54 -26.45 62.42
N ALA A 473 37.93 -26.97 63.49
CA ALA A 473 38.55 -27.92 64.41
C ALA A 473 38.51 -29.38 63.93
N ASP A 474 37.80 -29.67 62.83
CA ASP A 474 37.79 -31.00 62.22
C ASP A 474 38.94 -31.14 61.21
N GLU A 475 40.04 -31.76 61.65
CA GLU A 475 41.23 -32.01 60.82
C GLU A 475 40.91 -32.78 59.52
N THR A 476 39.88 -33.64 59.53
CA THR A 476 39.48 -34.40 58.34
C THR A 476 38.73 -33.49 57.38
N ALA A 477 37.78 -32.68 57.84
CA ALA A 477 37.11 -31.70 56.98
C ALA A 477 38.12 -30.71 56.38
N GLN A 478 39.06 -30.22 57.20
CA GLN A 478 40.11 -29.31 56.73
C GLN A 478 40.97 -29.95 55.63
N ALA A 479 41.35 -31.23 55.76
CA ALA A 479 42.14 -31.94 54.75
C ALA A 479 41.42 -32.14 53.40
N PHE A 480 40.09 -32.05 53.38
CA PHE A 480 39.26 -32.19 52.19
C PHE A 480 38.71 -30.86 51.66
N SER A 481 38.94 -29.74 52.35
CA SER A 481 38.39 -28.43 51.98
C SER A 481 38.73 -28.02 50.54
N ASP A 482 39.99 -28.11 50.11
CA ASP A 482 40.44 -27.80 48.75
C ASP A 482 39.69 -28.61 47.66
N ILE A 483 39.36 -29.86 47.96
CA ILE A 483 38.60 -30.74 47.07
C ILE A 483 37.15 -30.26 46.99
N CYS A 484 36.55 -29.88 48.11
CA CYS A 484 35.15 -29.49 48.22
C CYS A 484 34.84 -28.06 47.72
N GLU A 485 35.84 -27.20 47.53
CA GLU A 485 35.60 -25.88 46.93
C GLU A 485 35.01 -25.99 45.53
N LEU A 486 34.25 -24.98 45.08
CA LEU A 486 33.64 -25.03 43.76
C LEU A 486 34.68 -24.86 42.63
N GLU A 487 35.59 -23.89 42.72
CA GLU A 487 36.57 -23.58 41.68
C GLU A 487 37.63 -24.69 41.53
N ILE A 488 37.98 -25.07 40.28
CA ILE A 488 39.11 -25.97 40.00
C ILE A 488 40.42 -25.17 39.82
N ASP A 489 41.57 -25.80 40.02
CA ASP A 489 42.88 -25.10 40.00
C ASP A 489 43.14 -24.29 38.74
N SER A 490 42.77 -24.82 37.55
CA SER A 490 42.92 -24.08 36.30
C SER A 490 42.05 -22.82 36.23
N GLU A 491 40.88 -22.83 36.87
CA GLU A 491 40.00 -21.65 36.95
C GLU A 491 40.54 -20.63 37.93
N LYS A 492 41.08 -21.07 39.07
CA LYS A 492 41.78 -20.20 40.03
C LYS A 492 42.96 -19.50 39.35
N VAL A 493 43.77 -20.24 38.59
CA VAL A 493 44.87 -19.69 37.78
C VAL A 493 44.36 -18.68 36.75
N ALA A 494 43.31 -19.02 35.99
CA ALA A 494 42.76 -18.14 34.97
C ALA A 494 42.12 -16.87 35.56
N LYS A 495 41.50 -16.95 36.75
CA LYS A 495 40.95 -15.81 37.48
C LYS A 495 42.06 -14.87 37.94
N VAL A 496 43.10 -15.39 38.60
CA VAL A 496 44.29 -14.62 38.98
C VAL A 496 44.92 -13.95 37.76
N ARG A 497 45.04 -14.67 36.64
CA ARG A 497 45.56 -14.10 35.39
C ARG A 497 44.71 -12.96 34.86
N ARG A 498 43.37 -13.10 34.79
CA ARG A 498 42.46 -12.02 34.35
C ARG A 498 42.52 -10.81 35.27
N ASP A 499 42.58 -11.01 36.57
CA ASP A 499 42.64 -9.91 37.54
C ASP A 499 43.98 -9.16 37.43
N VAL A 500 45.09 -9.88 37.26
CA VAL A 500 46.42 -9.31 36.98
C VAL A 500 46.40 -8.56 35.64
N GLU A 501 45.88 -9.15 34.57
CA GLU A 501 45.77 -8.53 33.25
C GLU A 501 45.01 -7.21 33.32
N LYS A 502 43.86 -7.21 33.98
CA LYS A 502 43.04 -6.01 34.17
C LYS A 502 43.79 -4.93 34.96
N ALA A 503 44.43 -5.31 36.07
CA ALA A 503 45.19 -4.37 36.89
C ALA A 503 46.39 -3.78 36.13
N MET A 504 47.06 -4.59 35.29
CA MET A 504 48.14 -4.12 34.41
C MET A 504 47.61 -3.13 33.36
N LEU A 505 46.48 -3.44 32.69
CA LEU A 505 45.85 -2.53 31.73
C LEU A 505 45.43 -1.21 32.39
N ASP A 506 44.89 -1.26 33.60
CA ASP A 506 44.51 -0.06 34.34
C ASP A 506 45.74 0.77 34.76
N ALA A 507 46.85 0.13 35.15
CA ALA A 507 48.11 0.82 35.39
C ALA A 507 48.65 1.49 34.11
N LEU A 508 48.56 0.81 32.96
CA LEU A 508 48.98 1.33 31.65
C LEU A 508 48.16 2.53 31.15
N LYS A 509 46.97 2.78 31.70
CA LYS A 509 46.21 4.00 31.40
C LYS A 509 46.83 5.24 32.05
N LEU A 510 47.56 5.06 33.15
CA LEU A 510 48.08 6.14 33.98
C LEU A 510 49.59 6.34 33.81
N ARG A 511 50.31 5.29 33.41
CA ARG A 511 51.78 5.28 33.25
C ARG A 511 52.15 4.42 32.04
N ASP A 512 53.28 4.69 31.39
CA ASP A 512 53.76 3.87 30.26
C ASP A 512 54.44 2.55 30.69
N HIS A 513 54.33 2.19 31.97
CA HIS A 513 54.91 0.99 32.56
C HIS A 513 54.07 0.47 33.72
N VAL A 514 54.22 -0.82 34.04
CA VAL A 514 53.54 -1.48 35.16
C VAL A 514 54.56 -2.08 36.12
N VAL A 515 54.46 -1.75 37.40
CA VAL A 515 55.29 -2.31 38.47
C VAL A 515 54.58 -3.48 39.13
N PHE A 516 55.21 -4.65 39.20
CA PHE A 516 54.62 -5.87 39.76
C PHE A 516 54.19 -5.69 41.23
N ASP A 517 55.01 -5.02 42.04
CA ASP A 517 54.72 -4.78 43.46
C ASP A 517 53.44 -3.95 43.68
N ASP A 518 53.10 -3.04 42.75
CA ASP A 518 51.86 -2.26 42.80
C ASP A 518 50.65 -3.17 42.50
N ILE A 519 50.80 -4.12 41.58
CA ILE A 519 49.77 -5.13 41.29
C ILE A 519 49.57 -6.06 42.48
N GLN A 520 50.66 -6.51 43.14
CA GLN A 520 50.58 -7.32 44.36
C GLN A 520 49.91 -6.58 45.52
N LYS A 521 50.18 -5.27 45.70
CA LYS A 521 49.48 -4.48 46.72
C LYS A 521 47.98 -4.37 46.45
N ALA A 522 47.58 -4.28 45.19
CA ALA A 522 46.18 -4.14 44.81
C ALA A 522 45.38 -5.44 44.94
N LEU A 523 45.97 -6.58 44.55
CA LEU A 523 45.27 -7.87 44.45
C LEU A 523 45.60 -8.84 45.60
N GLY A 524 46.59 -8.52 46.44
CA GLY A 524 47.09 -9.38 47.52
C GLY A 524 48.33 -10.19 47.12
N ASN A 525 48.81 -11.06 48.02
CA ASN A 525 49.96 -11.92 47.74
C ASN A 525 49.50 -13.34 47.40
N GLY A 526 49.53 -13.70 46.11
CA GLY A 526 49.26 -15.06 45.63
C GLY A 526 50.49 -15.68 44.96
N SER A 527 50.74 -16.98 45.20
CA SER A 527 51.85 -17.72 44.59
C SER A 527 51.81 -17.74 43.05
N LEU A 528 50.61 -17.61 42.47
CA LEU A 528 50.35 -17.60 41.02
C LEU A 528 50.46 -16.21 40.37
N MET A 529 50.58 -15.13 41.17
CA MET A 529 50.57 -13.78 40.63
C MET A 529 51.80 -13.46 39.79
N LYS A 530 52.96 -13.94 40.21
CA LYS A 530 54.22 -13.66 39.51
C LYS A 530 54.23 -14.30 38.13
N SER A 531 53.81 -15.56 38.01
CA SER A 531 53.68 -16.23 36.71
C SER A 531 52.64 -15.55 35.83
N ALA A 532 51.47 -15.21 36.39
CA ALA A 532 50.42 -14.51 35.66
C ALA A 532 50.90 -13.15 35.12
N PHE A 533 51.69 -12.40 35.89
CA PHE A 533 52.23 -11.11 35.45
C PHE A 533 53.18 -11.23 34.25
N TYR A 534 54.07 -12.23 34.24
CA TYR A 534 54.94 -12.50 33.10
C TYR A 534 54.16 -12.93 31.85
N ASP A 535 53.18 -13.81 32.01
CA ASP A 535 52.35 -14.29 30.91
C ASP A 535 51.56 -13.12 30.28
N CYS A 536 50.90 -12.30 31.11
CA CYS A 536 50.16 -11.13 30.65
C CYS A 536 51.07 -10.08 30.00
N ALA A 537 52.25 -9.80 30.57
CA ALA A 537 53.20 -8.87 29.97
C ALA A 537 53.59 -9.29 28.55
N THR A 538 53.86 -10.58 28.35
CA THR A 538 54.23 -11.15 27.05
C THR A 538 53.10 -10.99 26.03
N GLU A 539 51.86 -11.29 26.42
CA GLU A 539 50.69 -11.15 25.53
C GLU A 539 50.37 -9.69 25.18
N MET A 540 50.65 -8.77 26.10
CA MET A 540 50.53 -7.33 25.85
C MET A 540 51.67 -6.76 25.00
N GLY A 541 52.59 -7.59 24.52
CA GLY A 541 53.76 -7.17 23.74
C GLY A 541 54.77 -6.35 24.56
N GLY A 542 54.73 -6.46 25.89
CA GLY A 542 55.66 -5.79 26.80
C GLY A 542 56.82 -6.67 27.19
N GLU A 543 57.95 -6.02 27.49
CA GLU A 543 59.12 -6.70 28.05
C GLU A 543 59.19 -6.45 29.56
N VAL A 544 59.34 -7.54 30.34
CA VAL A 544 59.50 -7.45 31.79
C VAL A 544 60.99 -7.37 32.13
N GLN A 545 61.41 -6.27 32.75
CA GLN A 545 62.77 -6.07 33.21
C GLN A 545 62.80 -5.79 34.71
N PHE A 546 63.89 -6.17 35.37
CA PHE A 546 64.13 -5.80 36.76
C PHE A 546 64.84 -4.45 36.81
N VAL A 547 64.23 -3.47 37.48
CA VAL A 547 64.80 -2.14 37.66
C VAL A 547 65.24 -1.98 39.12
N GLU A 548 66.53 -1.70 39.32
CA GLU A 548 67.12 -1.55 40.65
C GLU A 548 66.41 -0.44 41.45
N GLY A 549 65.93 -0.78 42.65
CA GLY A 549 65.15 0.13 43.51
C GLY A 549 63.64 0.18 43.27
N VAL A 550 63.13 -0.43 42.18
CA VAL A 550 61.69 -0.44 41.85
C VAL A 550 61.10 -1.86 41.81
N GLY A 551 61.87 -2.86 41.36
CA GLY A 551 61.41 -4.25 41.25
C GLY A 551 61.14 -4.67 39.81
N LEU A 552 60.23 -5.64 39.62
CA LEU A 552 59.85 -6.12 38.29
C LEU A 552 58.92 -5.12 37.62
N VAL A 553 59.30 -4.66 36.43
CA VAL A 553 58.56 -3.65 35.67
C VAL A 553 58.32 -4.15 34.25
N MET A 554 57.08 -4.10 33.80
CA MET A 554 56.72 -4.28 32.40
C MET A 554 56.71 -2.91 31.72
N MET A 555 57.49 -2.75 30.66
CA MET A 555 57.48 -1.56 29.80
C MET A 555 56.67 -1.87 28.54
N ARG A 556 55.87 -0.91 28.06
CA ARG A 556 55.15 -1.06 26.80
C ARG A 556 56.15 -1.02 25.63
N GLY A 557 56.11 -2.06 24.77
CA GLY A 557 56.91 -2.15 23.56
C GLY A 557 56.52 -1.15 22.48
#